data_AF-A0A3N5VBK2-F1
#
_entry.id   AF-A0A3N5VBK2-F1
#
_cell.length_a   1.000
_cell.length_b   1.000
_cell.length_c   1.000
_cell.angle_alpha   90.00
_cell.angle_beta   90.00
_cell.angle_gamma   90.00
#
_symmetry.space_group_name_H-M   'P 1'
#
loop_
_entity.id
_entity.type
_entity.pdbx_description
1 polymer ?
#
loop_
_entity_poly.entity_id
_entity_poly.type
_entity_poly.pdbx_seq_one_letter_code
_entity_poly.pdbx_strand_id
1 'polypeptide(L)'
;MEQELLALLDGFPGLIEMDFRNGRPAWDQDRPVELDPQKNTVRLNRHTDMPARGWYSGDDHTHARLMSSEDGEKLLTMARAADIHVCNVLEMGDWMRSFYPQRGFGKEFRVSSGNYWIVPGIEDPRSLLGHAIGLNLTSRVRDLSRHLLNDWWGGGIHKQGGLYGHTHVGQKACLVEREMADLLGARCAQVRL
;
A
#
# COMPACT_ATOMS: atom_id res chain seq x y z
N MET A 1 -17.52 -23.48 11.84
CA MET A 1 -17.05 -22.79 10.63
C MET A 1 -17.22 -21.27 10.70
N GLU A 2 -18.39 -20.72 11.09
CA GLU A 2 -18.53 -19.26 11.36
C GLU A 2 -17.74 -18.77 12.60
N GLN A 3 -17.64 -19.59 13.65
CA GLN A 3 -16.94 -19.19 14.87
C GLN A 3 -15.40 -19.21 14.77
N GLU A 4 -14.82 -20.00 13.88
CA GLU A 4 -13.36 -20.01 13.64
C GLU A 4 -12.91 -18.80 12.81
N LEU A 5 -13.80 -18.27 11.95
CA LEU A 5 -13.54 -17.06 11.18
C LEU A 5 -13.64 -15.79 12.05
N LEU A 6 -14.57 -15.77 13.02
CA LEU A 6 -14.67 -14.69 14.01
C LEU A 6 -13.49 -14.70 15.00
N ALA A 7 -12.98 -15.88 15.39
CA ALA A 7 -11.78 -16.00 16.24
C ALA A 7 -10.49 -15.50 15.54
N LEU A 8 -10.41 -15.55 14.21
CA LEU A 8 -9.29 -14.98 13.45
C LEU A 8 -9.33 -13.44 13.43
N LEU A 9 -10.51 -12.84 13.59
CA LEU A 9 -10.73 -11.40 13.61
C LEU A 9 -10.53 -10.78 15.01
N ASP A 10 -10.75 -11.56 16.07
CA ASP A 10 -10.47 -11.17 17.47
C ASP A 10 -8.96 -11.19 17.82
N GLY A 11 -8.12 -11.78 16.96
CA GLY A 11 -6.67 -11.89 17.16
C GLY A 11 -5.85 -10.62 16.87
N PHE A 12 -6.45 -9.56 16.32
CA PHE A 12 -5.73 -8.33 15.96
C PHE A 12 -6.24 -7.07 16.70
N PRO A 13 -6.24 -7.05 18.05
CA PRO A 13 -6.60 -5.86 18.81
C PRO A 13 -5.41 -4.90 18.84
N GLY A 14 -5.33 -4.03 17.84
CA GLY A 14 -4.43 -2.87 17.85
C GLY A 14 -3.12 -3.12 17.09
N LEU A 15 -2.86 -2.21 16.14
CA LEU A 15 -1.65 -2.16 15.31
C LEU A 15 -1.47 -3.39 14.39
N ILE A 16 -1.74 -3.21 13.09
CA ILE A 16 -1.14 -4.09 12.08
C ILE A 16 0.35 -3.71 12.07
N GLU A 17 1.20 -4.56 12.61
CA GLU A 17 2.66 -4.37 12.52
C GLU A 17 3.08 -4.70 11.09
N MET A 18 3.28 -3.67 10.27
CA MET A 18 3.73 -3.85 8.89
C MET A 18 5.26 -3.96 8.86
N ASP A 19 5.79 -5.19 8.86
CA ASP A 19 7.22 -5.47 8.61
C ASP A 19 7.49 -5.50 7.09
N PHE A 20 7.93 -4.38 6.52
CA PHE A 20 8.29 -4.28 5.11
C PHE A 20 9.64 -4.94 4.85
N ARG A 21 9.62 -6.14 4.26
CA ARG A 21 10.83 -6.78 3.75
C ARG A 21 10.85 -6.71 2.23
N ASN A 22 12.02 -6.35 1.68
CA ASN A 22 12.32 -6.59 0.27
C ASN A 22 12.25 -8.11 0.02
N GLY A 23 11.11 -8.58 -0.49
CA GLY A 23 10.98 -9.95 -0.93
C GLY A 23 11.91 -10.16 -2.12
N ARG A 24 12.65 -11.27 -2.14
CA ARG A 24 13.18 -11.74 -3.44
C ARG A 24 11.97 -11.96 -4.34
N PRO A 25 11.96 -11.48 -5.60
CA PRO A 25 10.87 -11.79 -6.50
C PRO A 25 10.67 -13.31 -6.49
N ALA A 26 9.53 -13.78 -6.02
CA ALA A 26 9.19 -15.20 -6.03
C ALA A 26 8.80 -15.67 -7.45
N TRP A 27 9.30 -14.96 -8.47
CA TRP A 27 9.04 -15.12 -9.88
C TRP A 27 10.36 -15.40 -10.56
N ASP A 28 10.49 -16.62 -11.05
CA ASP A 28 11.41 -16.92 -12.14
C ASP A 28 10.87 -16.18 -13.39
N GLN A 29 11.58 -15.14 -13.83
CA GLN A 29 11.16 -14.30 -14.97
C GLN A 29 11.15 -15.09 -16.29
N ASP A 30 11.83 -16.25 -16.32
CA ASP A 30 11.95 -17.11 -17.49
C ASP A 30 10.90 -18.25 -17.50
N ARG A 31 10.03 -18.34 -16.48
CA ARG A 31 9.02 -19.40 -16.42
C ARG A 31 7.91 -19.14 -17.45
N PRO A 32 7.65 -20.07 -18.39
CA PRO A 32 6.59 -19.91 -19.36
C PRO A 32 5.23 -19.75 -18.68
N VAL A 33 4.47 -18.74 -19.10
CA VAL A 33 3.07 -18.59 -18.71
C VAL A 33 2.25 -19.54 -19.57
N GLU A 34 1.63 -20.55 -18.94
CA GLU A 34 0.70 -21.43 -19.62
C GLU A 34 -0.61 -20.67 -19.88
N LEU A 35 -0.94 -20.51 -21.17
CA LEU A 35 -2.21 -19.95 -21.62
C LEU A 35 -3.15 -21.13 -21.92
N ASP A 36 -4.34 -21.13 -21.31
CA ASP A 36 -5.43 -21.99 -21.75
C ASP A 36 -6.09 -21.30 -22.97
N PRO A 37 -5.94 -21.79 -24.21
CA PRO A 37 -6.48 -21.12 -25.38
C PRO A 37 -8.02 -21.13 -25.44
N GLN A 38 -8.70 -21.89 -24.56
CA GLN A 38 -10.16 -21.97 -24.49
C GLN A 38 -10.76 -21.12 -23.36
N LYS A 39 -9.94 -20.71 -22.39
CA LYS A 39 -10.34 -19.85 -21.28
C LYS A 39 -9.40 -18.66 -21.31
N ASN A 40 -9.90 -17.45 -21.59
CA ASN A 40 -9.12 -16.20 -21.52
C ASN A 40 -8.60 -15.94 -20.09
N THR A 41 -7.75 -16.80 -19.57
CA THR A 41 -7.38 -16.96 -18.18
C THR A 41 -5.92 -17.35 -18.15
N VAL A 42 -5.12 -16.44 -17.62
CA VAL A 42 -3.72 -16.69 -17.30
C VAL A 42 -3.66 -17.18 -15.86
N ARG A 43 -3.20 -18.40 -15.63
CA ARG A 43 -2.98 -18.90 -14.27
C ARG A 43 -1.51 -18.73 -13.90
N LEU A 44 -1.25 -17.76 -13.04
CA LEU A 44 0.09 -17.58 -12.50
C LEU A 44 0.34 -18.61 -11.40
N ASN A 45 1.38 -19.44 -11.57
CA ASN A 45 1.78 -20.43 -10.57
C ASN A 45 2.86 -19.85 -9.65
N ARG A 46 2.49 -19.54 -8.41
CA ARG A 46 3.46 -19.12 -7.39
C ARG A 46 4.42 -20.25 -7.05
N HIS A 47 5.68 -19.91 -6.82
CA HIS A 47 6.67 -20.86 -6.30
C HIS A 47 6.33 -21.34 -4.88
N THR A 48 5.70 -20.49 -4.06
CA THR A 48 5.34 -20.79 -2.67
C THR A 48 4.08 -20.04 -2.28
N ASP A 49 3.23 -20.69 -1.48
CA ASP A 49 2.11 -20.06 -0.79
C ASP A 49 2.62 -19.33 0.45
N MET A 50 2.94 -18.04 0.27
CA MET A 50 3.37 -17.15 1.35
C MET A 50 2.23 -16.81 2.33
N PRO A 51 0.97 -16.61 1.88
CA PRO A 51 -0.16 -16.44 2.78
C PRO A 51 -0.34 -17.60 3.77
N ALA A 52 -0.19 -18.85 3.32
CA ALA A 52 -0.23 -20.02 4.20
C ALA A 52 0.89 -20.04 5.26
N ARG A 53 1.92 -19.19 5.11
CA ARG A 53 3.02 -18.98 6.07
C ARG A 53 2.88 -17.68 6.87
N GLY A 54 1.73 -17.01 6.77
CA GLY A 54 1.45 -15.73 7.44
C GLY A 54 2.06 -14.50 6.76
N TRP A 55 2.51 -14.63 5.51
CA TRP A 55 3.10 -13.53 4.73
C TRP A 55 2.20 -13.14 3.57
N TYR A 56 1.76 -11.88 3.56
CA TYR A 56 0.82 -11.35 2.58
C TYR A 56 1.52 -10.38 1.63
N SER A 57 1.24 -10.45 0.32
CA SER A 57 1.76 -9.46 -0.62
C SER A 57 1.18 -8.08 -0.35
N GLY A 58 2.03 -7.06 -0.41
CA GLY A 58 1.71 -5.67 -0.13
C GLY A 58 2.17 -4.75 -1.26
N ASP A 59 1.34 -3.75 -1.55
CA ASP A 59 1.69 -2.56 -2.34
C ASP A 59 1.33 -1.34 -1.50
N ASP A 60 2.35 -0.62 -1.03
CA ASP A 60 2.21 0.51 -0.12
C ASP A 60 2.00 1.86 -0.85
N HIS A 61 2.05 1.87 -2.18
CA HIS A 61 2.09 3.11 -2.96
C HIS A 61 1.32 3.00 -4.28
N THR A 62 -0.01 2.93 -4.17
CA THR A 62 -0.92 2.98 -5.32
C THR A 62 -1.74 4.27 -5.34
N HIS A 63 -2.09 4.79 -6.53
CA HIS A 63 -2.98 5.95 -6.66
C HIS A 63 -4.28 5.60 -7.37
N ALA A 64 -5.40 5.87 -6.70
CA ALA A 64 -6.73 5.79 -7.26
C ALA A 64 -7.73 6.56 -6.41
N ARG A 65 -8.83 7.00 -7.02
CA ARG A 65 -9.98 7.53 -6.28
C ARG A 65 -10.62 6.40 -5.47
N LEU A 66 -10.99 6.67 -4.22
CA LEU A 66 -11.80 5.78 -3.39
C LEU A 66 -12.90 6.58 -2.70
N MET A 67 -13.93 6.95 -3.47
CA MET A 67 -15.04 7.77 -2.96
C MET A 67 -16.32 6.96 -2.74
N SER A 68 -16.46 5.81 -3.39
CA SER A 68 -17.66 4.97 -3.36
C SER A 68 -17.31 3.49 -3.14
N SER A 69 -18.33 2.68 -2.85
CA SER A 69 -18.16 1.22 -2.82
C SER A 69 -17.79 0.66 -4.19
N GLU A 70 -18.27 1.28 -5.27
CA GLU A 70 -17.90 0.88 -6.64
C GLU A 70 -16.41 1.09 -6.92
N ASP A 71 -15.83 2.20 -6.46
CA ASP A 71 -14.38 2.42 -6.52
C ASP A 71 -13.62 1.33 -5.75
N GLY A 72 -14.11 1.00 -4.55
CA GLY A 72 -13.56 -0.08 -3.71
C GLY A 72 -13.57 -1.44 -4.39
N GLU A 73 -14.68 -1.82 -5.04
CA GLU A 73 -14.80 -3.09 -5.76
C GLU A 73 -13.87 -3.17 -6.97
N LYS A 74 -13.70 -2.06 -7.70
CA LYS A 74 -12.73 -1.98 -8.80
C LYS A 74 -11.31 -2.19 -8.28
N LEU A 75 -10.95 -1.56 -7.18
CA LEU A 75 -9.63 -1.71 -6.55
C LEU A 75 -9.39 -3.12 -6.02
N LEU A 76 -10.38 -3.72 -5.34
CA LEU A 76 -10.31 -5.12 -4.92
C LEU A 76 -10.17 -6.08 -6.10
N THR A 77 -10.81 -5.78 -7.24
CA THR A 77 -10.68 -6.59 -8.45
C THR A 77 -9.26 -6.54 -8.99
N MET A 78 -8.66 -5.34 -9.04
CA MET A 78 -7.26 -5.18 -9.46
C MET A 78 -6.29 -5.85 -8.47
N ALA A 79 -6.48 -5.66 -7.17
CA ALA A 79 -5.67 -6.28 -6.13
C ALA A 79 -5.72 -7.82 -6.19
N ARG A 80 -6.90 -8.41 -6.41
CA ARG A 80 -7.06 -9.86 -6.63
C ARG A 80 -6.39 -10.33 -7.91
N ALA A 81 -6.55 -9.59 -9.00
CA ALA A 81 -5.94 -9.94 -10.28
C ALA A 81 -4.40 -9.90 -10.23
N ALA A 82 -3.84 -8.95 -9.47
CA ALA A 82 -2.40 -8.84 -9.22
C ALA A 82 -1.91 -9.71 -8.05
N ASP A 83 -2.84 -10.36 -7.36
CA ASP A 83 -2.61 -11.13 -6.13
C ASP A 83 -1.79 -10.33 -5.10
N ILE A 84 -2.26 -9.11 -4.83
CA ILE A 84 -1.80 -8.13 -3.83
C ILE A 84 -2.80 -8.16 -2.67
N HIS A 85 -2.42 -8.75 -1.55
CA HIS A 85 -3.29 -8.93 -0.39
C HIS A 85 -3.56 -7.63 0.39
N VAL A 86 -2.59 -6.70 0.44
CA VAL A 86 -2.75 -5.39 1.09
C VAL A 86 -2.32 -4.30 0.12
N CYS A 87 -3.25 -3.47 -0.31
CA CYS A 87 -2.99 -2.35 -1.21
C CYS A 87 -3.32 -1.03 -0.51
N ASN A 88 -2.30 -0.21 -0.29
CA ASN A 88 -2.47 1.15 0.20
C ASN A 88 -2.75 2.09 -0.97
N VAL A 89 -3.90 2.75 -0.91
CA VAL A 89 -4.34 3.70 -1.93
C VAL A 89 -4.20 5.10 -1.39
N LEU A 90 -3.31 5.86 -2.02
CA LEU A 90 -2.79 7.12 -1.48
C LEU A 90 -3.47 8.33 -2.13
N GLU A 91 -4.12 9.14 -1.29
CA GLU A 91 -4.48 10.51 -1.67
C GLU A 91 -3.19 11.30 -1.89
N MET A 92 -2.99 11.79 -3.10
CA MET A 92 -1.78 12.53 -3.44
C MET A 92 -2.00 14.02 -3.22
N GLY A 93 -1.09 14.69 -2.51
CA GLY A 93 -1.12 16.13 -2.27
C GLY A 93 0.07 16.86 -2.87
N ASP A 94 -0.12 18.12 -3.23
CA ASP A 94 0.97 19.09 -3.42
C ASP A 94 0.61 20.40 -2.69
N TRP A 95 1.42 21.44 -2.81
CA TRP A 95 1.16 22.73 -2.16
C TRP A 95 -0.08 23.47 -2.68
N MET A 96 -0.62 23.08 -3.85
CA MET A 96 -1.77 23.73 -4.48
C MET A 96 -3.08 22.97 -4.23
N ARG A 97 -3.06 21.64 -4.31
CA ARG A 97 -4.28 20.81 -4.31
C ARG A 97 -4.03 19.37 -3.87
N SER A 98 -5.08 18.57 -3.93
CA SER A 98 -5.06 17.13 -3.69
C SER A 98 -5.67 16.40 -4.89
N PHE A 99 -5.26 15.15 -5.09
CA PHE A 99 -5.66 14.27 -6.17
C PHE A 99 -6.02 12.91 -5.58
N TYR A 100 -6.79 12.10 -6.34
CA TYR A 100 -7.20 10.76 -5.92
C TYR A 100 -7.94 10.77 -4.56
N PRO A 101 -9.04 11.55 -4.45
CA PRO A 101 -9.68 11.79 -3.17
C PRO A 101 -10.16 10.49 -2.53
N GLN A 102 -10.03 10.44 -1.21
CA GLN A 102 -10.47 9.34 -0.37
C GLN A 102 -11.72 9.79 0.40
N ARG A 103 -12.73 8.91 0.49
CA ARG A 103 -13.94 9.15 1.30
C ARG A 103 -13.66 9.27 2.80
N GLY A 104 -12.50 8.82 3.26
CA GLY A 104 -12.02 8.94 4.63
C GLY A 104 -10.81 8.07 4.93
N PHE A 105 -10.37 8.12 6.19
CA PHE A 105 -9.21 7.41 6.73
C PHE A 105 -9.61 6.71 8.02
N GLY A 106 -9.02 5.56 8.32
CA GLY A 106 -9.37 4.75 9.49
C GLY A 106 -9.81 3.35 9.10
N LYS A 107 -10.24 2.58 10.10
CA LYS A 107 -10.66 1.17 9.90
C LYS A 107 -11.97 1.09 9.12
N GLU A 108 -12.88 2.02 9.39
CA GLU A 108 -14.21 2.16 8.80
C GLU A 108 -14.18 2.49 7.30
N PHE A 109 -13.05 2.99 6.78
CA PHE A 109 -12.90 3.33 5.36
C PHE A 109 -12.12 2.29 4.56
N ARG A 110 -11.61 1.24 5.22
CA ARG A 110 -10.97 0.10 4.54
C ARG A 110 -12.01 -0.67 3.73
N VAL A 111 -11.57 -1.28 2.63
CA VAL A 111 -12.40 -2.18 1.82
C VAL A 111 -11.74 -3.54 1.83
N SER A 112 -12.51 -4.59 2.06
CA SER A 112 -11.96 -5.95 2.15
C SER A 112 -12.86 -6.98 1.49
N SER A 113 -12.24 -8.02 0.93
CA SER A 113 -12.92 -9.22 0.46
C SER A 113 -12.00 -10.42 0.68
N GLY A 114 -12.39 -11.30 1.61
CA GLY A 114 -11.51 -12.39 2.05
C GLY A 114 -10.19 -11.86 2.63
N ASN A 115 -9.06 -12.34 2.11
CA ASN A 115 -7.72 -11.94 2.54
C ASN A 115 -7.15 -10.73 1.78
N TYR A 116 -8.01 -9.95 1.10
CA TYR A 116 -7.60 -8.78 0.31
C TYR A 116 -8.11 -7.50 0.97
N TRP A 117 -7.24 -6.50 1.07
CA TRP A 117 -7.49 -5.24 1.76
C TRP A 117 -7.05 -4.05 0.93
N ILE A 118 -7.94 -3.06 0.81
CA ILE A 118 -7.66 -1.73 0.31
C ILE A 118 -7.63 -0.79 1.52
N VAL A 119 -6.50 -0.12 1.73
CA VAL A 119 -6.24 0.70 2.91
C VAL A 119 -5.96 2.14 2.48
N PRO A 120 -6.79 3.13 2.88
CA PRO A 120 -6.52 4.53 2.57
C PRO A 120 -5.21 5.00 3.22
N GLY A 121 -4.43 5.75 2.46
CA GLY A 121 -3.23 6.45 2.92
C GLY A 121 -3.07 7.79 2.19
N ILE A 122 -1.95 8.46 2.43
CA ILE A 122 -1.63 9.75 1.81
C ILE A 122 -0.22 9.74 1.24
N GLU A 123 -0.02 10.41 0.10
CA GLU A 123 1.29 10.78 -0.43
C GLU A 123 1.38 12.31 -0.47
N ASP A 124 1.98 12.87 0.57
CA ASP A 124 2.12 14.30 0.82
C ASP A 124 3.13 14.44 1.98
N PRO A 125 3.96 15.50 2.09
CA PRO A 125 4.22 16.51 1.08
C PRO A 125 4.96 16.00 -0.16
N ARG A 126 4.73 16.69 -1.28
CA ARG A 126 5.55 16.56 -2.49
C ARG A 126 6.44 17.79 -2.67
N SER A 127 7.73 17.55 -2.87
CA SER A 127 8.75 18.58 -3.05
C SER A 127 9.70 18.24 -4.21
N LEU A 128 10.63 19.15 -4.52
CA LEU A 128 11.72 18.87 -5.46
C LEU A 128 12.59 17.68 -5.03
N LEU A 129 12.70 17.44 -3.72
CA LEU A 129 13.56 16.41 -3.13
C LEU A 129 12.87 15.04 -3.04
N GLY A 130 11.67 14.89 -3.60
CA GLY A 130 10.85 13.68 -3.49
C GLY A 130 9.57 13.94 -2.70
N HIS A 131 8.97 12.86 -2.21
CA HIS A 131 7.72 12.93 -1.47
C HIS A 131 7.67 11.90 -0.35
N ALA A 132 6.72 12.09 0.56
CA ALA A 132 6.52 11.22 1.70
C ALA A 132 5.14 10.59 1.67
N ILE A 133 5.01 9.45 2.35
CA ILE A 133 3.76 8.72 2.51
C ILE A 133 3.42 8.51 3.97
N GLY A 134 2.11 8.49 4.24
CA GLY A 134 1.52 8.15 5.51
C GLY A 134 0.54 7.00 5.35
N LEU A 135 0.78 5.90 6.07
CA LEU A 135 -0.04 4.69 6.05
C LEU A 135 -0.75 4.48 7.39
N ASN A 136 -1.84 3.70 7.37
CA ASN A 136 -2.59 3.31 8.57
C ASN A 136 -3.10 4.51 9.39
N LEU A 137 -3.57 5.55 8.70
CA LEU A 137 -4.04 6.79 9.32
C LEU A 137 -5.50 6.70 9.77
N THR A 138 -5.86 7.48 10.78
CA THR A 138 -7.25 7.71 11.22
C THR A 138 -7.81 9.03 10.71
N SER A 139 -6.96 9.94 10.22
CA SER A 139 -7.37 11.20 9.62
C SER A 139 -6.24 11.77 8.76
N ARG A 140 -6.59 12.66 7.82
CA ARG A 140 -5.60 13.33 6.98
C ARG A 140 -4.69 14.24 7.82
N VAL A 141 -3.38 14.07 7.70
CA VAL A 141 -2.39 15.02 8.21
C VAL A 141 -2.09 16.02 7.11
N ARG A 142 -2.43 17.30 7.27
CA ARG A 142 -2.08 18.35 6.30
C ARG A 142 -2.14 19.75 6.92
N ASP A 143 -1.10 20.54 6.69
CA ASP A 143 -1.01 21.96 7.03
C ASP A 143 -0.15 22.66 5.98
N LEU A 144 -0.73 23.59 5.22
CA LEU A 144 -0.02 24.28 4.13
C LEU A 144 1.09 25.20 4.64
N SER A 145 0.99 25.72 5.86
CA SER A 145 2.02 26.56 6.47
C SER A 145 3.26 25.76 6.92
N ARG A 146 3.10 24.44 7.06
CA ARG A 146 4.13 23.49 7.47
C ARG A 146 4.35 22.39 6.42
N HIS A 147 3.91 22.63 5.20
CA HIS A 147 3.78 21.59 4.18
C HIS A 147 5.08 20.82 3.98
N LEU A 148 6.22 21.51 3.88
CA LEU A 148 7.53 20.89 3.62
C LEU A 148 8.27 20.45 4.91
N LEU A 149 7.65 20.54 6.08
CA LEU A 149 8.24 20.14 7.36
C LEU A 149 7.96 18.65 7.62
N ASN A 150 8.85 17.79 7.10
CA ASN A 150 8.74 16.34 7.20
C ASN A 150 8.70 15.80 8.64
N ASP A 151 9.40 16.46 9.57
CA ASP A 151 9.38 16.13 11.01
C ASP A 151 8.00 16.38 11.63
N TRP A 152 7.37 17.50 11.30
CA TRP A 152 6.02 17.81 11.72
C TRP A 152 5.01 16.80 11.16
N TRP A 153 5.19 16.44 9.89
CA TRP A 153 4.35 15.48 9.18
C TRP A 153 4.47 14.07 9.77
N GLY A 154 5.69 13.56 9.91
CA GLY A 154 5.97 12.27 10.54
C GLY A 154 5.48 12.22 11.98
N GLY A 155 5.64 13.30 12.75
CA GLY A 155 5.07 13.42 14.10
C GLY A 155 3.54 13.38 14.11
N GLY A 156 2.88 14.00 13.13
CA GLY A 156 1.42 13.95 12.95
C GLY A 156 0.92 12.55 12.63
N ILE A 157 1.64 11.81 11.78
CA ILE A 157 1.34 10.42 11.43
C ILE A 157 1.56 9.49 12.62
N HIS A 158 2.70 9.60 13.30
CA HIS A 158 3.01 8.77 14.47
C HIS A 158 2.00 8.97 15.62
N LYS A 159 1.49 10.18 15.82
CA LYS A 159 0.42 10.44 16.80
C LYS A 159 -0.87 9.64 16.54
N GLN A 160 -1.11 9.24 15.29
CA GLN A 160 -2.23 8.39 14.91
C GLN A 160 -1.89 6.88 14.98
N GLY A 161 -0.66 6.51 15.32
CA GLY A 161 -0.16 5.14 15.19
C GLY A 161 0.07 4.70 13.74
N GLY A 162 0.18 5.67 12.82
CA GLY A 162 0.46 5.42 11.41
C GLY A 162 1.95 5.26 11.12
N LEU A 163 2.26 4.77 9.93
CA LEU A 163 3.64 4.65 9.44
C LEU A 163 3.96 5.81 8.50
N TYR A 164 5.11 6.45 8.72
CA TYR A 164 5.66 7.48 7.85
C TYR A 164 6.85 6.93 7.07
N GLY A 165 6.95 7.26 5.78
CA GLY A 165 8.08 6.90 4.95
C GLY A 165 8.36 7.94 3.87
N HIS A 166 9.62 8.03 3.44
CA HIS A 166 9.96 8.71 2.19
C HIS A 166 9.91 7.70 1.06
N THR A 167 9.27 8.08 -0.03
CA THR A 167 9.17 7.24 -1.23
C THR A 167 10.34 7.50 -2.15
N HIS A 168 10.41 6.74 -3.24
CA HIS A 168 11.37 6.91 -4.31
C HIS A 168 11.62 8.39 -4.68
N VAL A 169 12.90 8.74 -4.81
CA VAL A 169 13.30 10.03 -5.39
C VAL A 169 13.25 9.87 -6.90
N GLY A 170 12.66 10.84 -7.59
CA GLY A 170 12.57 10.81 -9.05
C GLY A 170 13.96 10.59 -9.65
N GLN A 171 14.05 9.81 -10.72
CA GLN A 171 15.33 9.36 -11.31
C GLN A 171 16.34 10.49 -11.61
N LYS A 172 15.87 11.73 -11.77
CA LYS A 172 16.70 12.94 -12.03
C LYS A 172 16.89 13.84 -10.81
N ALA A 173 16.25 13.54 -9.69
CA ALA A 173 16.37 14.29 -8.45
C ALA A 173 17.46 13.62 -7.57
N CYS A 174 18.21 14.42 -6.81
CA CYS A 174 19.27 13.98 -5.89
C CYS A 174 20.40 13.10 -6.49
N LEU A 175 20.64 13.15 -7.81
CA LEU A 175 21.66 12.33 -8.48
C LEU A 175 21.51 10.82 -8.19
N VAL A 176 20.27 10.31 -8.10
CA VAL A 176 20.00 8.89 -7.77
C VAL A 176 20.64 7.92 -8.77
N GLU A 177 20.96 8.37 -9.99
CA GLU A 177 21.79 7.63 -10.96
C GLU A 177 23.23 7.36 -10.47
N ARG A 178 23.63 7.93 -9.32
CA ARG A 178 24.95 7.79 -8.69
C ARG A 178 24.90 7.08 -7.33
N GLU A 179 23.91 6.23 -7.11
CA GLU A 179 23.84 5.26 -5.99
C GLU A 179 23.68 5.84 -4.57
N MET A 180 23.17 7.07 -4.41
CA MET A 180 23.13 7.77 -3.11
C MET A 180 21.75 7.86 -2.41
N ALA A 181 20.75 7.05 -2.77
CA ALA A 181 19.50 7.05 -2.01
C ALA A 181 18.76 5.70 -2.03
N ASP A 182 18.87 4.96 -0.93
CA ASP A 182 17.87 3.96 -0.54
C ASP A 182 16.68 4.70 0.07
N LEU A 183 15.62 4.83 -0.74
CA LEU A 183 14.28 5.21 -0.28
C LEU A 183 13.39 3.99 -0.41
N LEU A 184 12.26 3.93 0.29
CA LEU A 184 11.28 2.86 0.09
C LEU A 184 10.88 2.85 -1.39
N GLY A 185 11.53 1.98 -2.16
CA GLY A 185 11.16 1.64 -3.50
C GLY A 185 10.06 0.61 -3.35
N ALA A 186 8.83 1.02 -3.61
CA ALA A 186 7.65 0.17 -3.70
C ALA A 186 7.94 -0.99 -4.67
N ARG A 187 8.47 -2.09 -4.15
CA ARG A 187 8.69 -3.34 -4.85
C ARG A 187 8.16 -4.43 -3.93
N CYS A 188 6.92 -4.85 -4.18
CA CYS A 188 6.28 -6.03 -3.56
C CYS A 188 6.70 -6.24 -2.10
N ALA A 189 6.09 -5.49 -1.20
CA ALA A 189 6.28 -5.71 0.22
C ALA A 189 5.66 -7.06 0.62
N GLN A 190 6.20 -7.72 1.64
CA GLN A 190 5.49 -8.78 2.33
C GLN A 190 5.06 -8.25 3.69
N VAL A 191 3.78 -8.29 4.00
CA VAL A 191 3.22 -7.89 5.29
C VAL A 191 2.98 -9.14 6.11
N ARG A 192 3.50 -9.18 7.33
CA ARG A 192 3.13 -10.20 8.32
C ARG A 192 1.97 -9.64 9.14
N LEU A 193 0.89 -10.40 9.24
CA LEU A 193 -0.19 -10.12 10.18
C LEU A 193 0.09 -10.89 11.47
#